data_AF-A0A2H6HBH5-F1
#
_entry.id   AF-A0A2H6HBH5-F1
#
_cell.length_a   1.000
_cell.length_b   1.000
_cell.length_c   1.000
_cell.angle_alpha   90.00
_cell.angle_beta   90.00
_cell.angle_gamma   90.00
#
_symmetry.space_group_name_H-M   'P 1'
#
loop_
_entity.id
_entity.type
_entity.pdbx_description
1 polymer ?
#
loop_
_entity_poly.entity_id
_entity_poly.type
_entity_poly.pdbx_seq_one_letter_code
_entity_poly.pdbx_strand_id
1 'polypeptide(L)'
;MYLGRTDPCEEDAGTWYEAYAPDTVFNDRLRVAGVKIFADGGVCGSLAMSELFLEGFDIANPYRHLDALTSMIQRASDAGYQVIIHDQGDLAIAEVQDACAAMLGDGPNTLRLRIDHNVFPTAETIGRYSELDIVPVLFGSSEACRPDLPWTDFYKEHGERPGDIVAANPGSRHRVARR
;
A
#
# COMPACT_ATOMS: atom_id res chain seq x y z
N MET A 1 -12.90 7.80 -8.35
CA MET A 1 -12.30 8.40 -7.15
C MET A 1 -12.20 7.36 -6.06
N TYR A 2 -11.24 7.51 -5.15
CA TYR A 2 -11.18 6.71 -3.92
C TYR A 2 -11.54 7.62 -2.76
N LEU A 3 -12.41 7.15 -1.87
CA LEU A 3 -12.89 7.89 -0.71
C LEU A 3 -11.91 7.67 0.45
N GLY A 4 -11.42 8.74 1.09
CA GLY A 4 -10.43 8.62 2.16
C GLY A 4 -11.04 8.07 3.45
N ARG A 5 -10.57 6.91 3.90
CA ARG A 5 -10.81 6.38 5.26
C ARG A 5 -9.90 7.09 6.26
N THR A 6 -8.65 7.30 5.87
CA THR A 6 -7.64 8.08 6.59
C THR A 6 -6.94 9.02 5.62
N ASP A 7 -6.16 9.96 6.16
CA ASP A 7 -5.38 10.92 5.38
C ASP A 7 -3.86 10.73 5.58
N PRO A 8 -3.00 11.45 4.81
CA PRO A 8 -1.54 11.35 4.93
C PRO A 8 -0.99 11.78 6.30
N CYS A 9 -1.75 12.57 7.06
CA CYS A 9 -1.35 13.15 8.33
C CYS A 9 -1.95 12.36 9.52
N GLU A 10 -2.28 11.08 9.26
CA GLU A 10 -2.79 10.11 10.22
C GLU A 10 -4.24 10.35 10.69
N GLU A 11 -4.93 11.35 10.15
CA GLU A 11 -6.31 11.65 10.55
C GLU A 11 -7.28 10.54 10.11
N ASP A 12 -8.11 10.11 11.05
CA ASP A 12 -9.14 9.10 10.83
C ASP A 12 -10.47 9.78 10.50
N ALA A 13 -10.94 9.66 9.25
CA ALA A 13 -12.18 10.28 8.79
C ALA A 13 -13.44 9.46 9.15
N GLY A 14 -13.29 8.32 9.83
CA GLY A 14 -14.36 7.36 10.10
C GLY A 14 -14.90 6.67 8.86
N THR A 15 -16.15 6.23 8.93
CA THR A 15 -16.83 5.42 7.90
C THR A 15 -17.75 6.22 7.00
N TRP A 16 -17.54 7.54 6.86
CA TRP A 16 -18.37 8.43 6.04
C TRP A 16 -18.52 7.97 4.59
N TYR A 17 -17.51 7.26 4.06
CA TYR A 17 -17.50 6.73 2.71
C TYR A 17 -18.66 5.74 2.46
N GLU A 18 -19.22 5.14 3.51
CA GLU A 18 -20.36 4.21 3.42
C GLU A 18 -21.66 4.87 2.96
N ALA A 19 -21.73 6.20 3.00
CA ALA A 19 -22.83 6.95 2.40
C ALA A 19 -22.87 6.81 0.85
N TYR A 20 -21.79 6.32 0.23
CA TYR A 20 -21.66 6.22 -1.23
C TYR A 20 -21.22 4.82 -1.65
N ALA A 21 -22.18 3.97 -2.03
CA ALA A 21 -21.92 2.59 -2.46
C ALA A 21 -20.82 2.50 -3.54
N PRO A 22 -20.05 1.38 -3.59
CA PRO A 22 -19.08 1.17 -4.66
C PRO A 22 -19.75 1.27 -6.03
N ASP A 23 -19.02 1.76 -7.03
CA ASP A 23 -19.51 2.04 -8.39
C ASP A 23 -20.61 3.09 -8.51
N THR A 24 -20.94 3.85 -7.45
CA THR A 24 -21.83 5.01 -7.55
C THR A 24 -21.30 5.98 -8.61
N VAL A 25 -22.10 6.21 -9.66
CA VAL A 25 -21.79 7.10 -10.78
C VAL A 25 -22.34 8.50 -10.49
N PHE A 26 -21.47 9.50 -10.50
CA PHE A 26 -21.86 10.91 -10.41
C PHE A 26 -22.00 11.55 -11.79
N ASN A 27 -21.16 11.12 -12.75
CA ASN A 27 -21.24 11.45 -14.18
C ASN A 27 -20.33 10.51 -14.99
N ASP A 28 -20.26 10.71 -16.31
CA ASP A 28 -19.48 9.89 -17.25
C ASP A 28 -17.98 9.76 -16.94
N ARG A 29 -17.42 10.65 -16.12
CA ARG A 29 -16.00 10.68 -15.75
C ARG A 29 -15.73 10.46 -14.26
N LEU A 30 -16.77 10.38 -13.44
CA LEU A 30 -16.64 10.32 -11.99
C LEU A 30 -17.54 9.25 -11.38
N ARG A 31 -16.89 8.26 -10.77
CA ARG A 31 -17.54 7.23 -9.96
C ARG A 31 -16.75 6.93 -8.69
N VAL A 32 -17.40 6.36 -7.68
CA VAL A 32 -16.73 5.75 -6.52
C VAL A 32 -16.06 4.46 -6.96
N ALA A 33 -14.71 4.44 -6.93
CA ALA A 33 -13.91 3.28 -7.31
C ALA A 33 -13.51 2.44 -6.10
N GLY A 34 -13.44 3.03 -4.91
CA GLY A 34 -12.95 2.34 -3.73
C GLY A 34 -12.66 3.27 -2.55
N VAL A 35 -11.89 2.75 -1.59
CA VAL A 35 -11.49 3.43 -0.36
C VAL A 35 -9.96 3.56 -0.30
N LYS A 36 -9.46 4.70 0.15
CA LYS A 36 -8.02 4.96 0.39
C LYS A 36 -7.71 4.94 1.88
N ILE A 37 -6.67 4.21 2.26
CA ILE A 37 -6.09 4.15 3.60
C ILE A 37 -4.62 4.58 3.50
N PHE A 38 -4.08 5.18 4.56
CA PHE A 38 -2.67 5.50 4.74
C PHE A 38 -2.09 4.69 5.90
N ALA A 39 -0.98 3.99 5.64
CA ALA A 39 -0.29 3.16 6.61
C ALA A 39 0.97 3.85 7.20
N ASP A 40 1.56 4.80 6.48
CA ASP A 40 2.66 5.66 6.95
C ASP A 40 2.62 7.05 6.31
N GLY A 41 3.67 7.83 6.59
CA GLY A 41 3.81 9.21 6.19
C GLY A 41 4.52 9.46 4.87
N GLY A 42 5.16 10.62 4.77
CA GLY A 42 5.94 11.05 3.61
C GLY A 42 5.57 12.45 3.16
N VAL A 43 4.29 12.73 2.90
CA VAL A 43 3.79 14.11 2.70
C VAL A 43 3.57 14.80 4.05
N CYS A 44 2.99 14.06 4.98
CA CYS A 44 2.87 14.38 6.39
C CYS A 44 3.51 13.22 7.16
N GLY A 45 4.11 13.49 8.32
CA GLY A 45 4.74 12.45 9.13
C GLY A 45 5.96 11.80 8.46
N SER A 46 6.66 10.98 9.23
CA SER A 46 7.83 10.22 8.77
C SER A 46 7.42 8.89 8.17
N LEU A 47 8.29 8.33 7.32
CA LEU A 47 8.08 7.00 6.75
C LEU A 47 8.22 5.93 7.83
N ALA A 48 7.43 4.86 7.73
CA ALA A 48 7.54 3.75 8.67
C ALA A 48 8.65 2.80 8.22
N MET A 49 9.83 2.91 8.82
CA MET A 49 11.04 2.23 8.35
C MET A 49 11.74 1.48 9.48
N SER A 50 12.35 0.34 9.15
CA SER A 50 13.06 -0.48 10.15
C SER A 50 14.36 0.17 10.59
N GLU A 51 15.01 0.88 9.67
CA GLU A 51 16.25 1.60 9.88
C GLU A 51 16.23 2.94 9.14
N LEU A 52 17.21 3.79 9.43
CA LEU A 52 17.42 5.01 8.64
C LEU A 52 17.89 4.65 7.23
N PHE A 53 17.25 5.19 6.19
CA PHE A 53 17.74 5.01 4.81
C PHE A 53 18.88 5.97 4.46
N LEU A 54 18.86 7.17 5.03
CA LEU A 54 19.84 8.23 4.77
C LEU A 54 20.02 9.07 6.03
N GLU A 55 21.25 9.50 6.30
CA GLU A 55 21.54 10.39 7.43
C GLU A 55 20.72 11.69 7.34
N GLY A 56 20.15 12.12 8.47
CA GLY A 56 19.34 13.34 8.56
C GLY A 56 17.88 13.18 8.18
N PHE A 57 17.41 11.95 7.92
CA PHE A 57 15.99 11.62 7.82
C PHE A 57 15.42 11.21 9.18
N ASP A 58 14.13 11.44 9.37
CA ASP A 58 13.36 10.88 10.48
C ASP A 58 12.62 9.62 10.02
N ILE A 59 12.48 8.63 10.91
CA ILE A 59 11.69 7.41 10.70
C ILE A 59 10.64 7.27 11.80
N ALA A 60 9.58 6.54 11.52
CA ALA A 60 8.50 6.26 12.46
C ALA A 60 8.09 4.79 12.41
N ASN A 61 7.05 4.46 13.18
CA ASN A 61 6.32 3.19 13.06
C ASN A 61 5.12 3.37 12.12
N PRO A 62 4.52 2.26 11.63
CA PRO A 62 3.23 2.33 10.94
C PRO A 62 2.17 3.06 11.78
N TYR A 63 1.30 3.82 11.12
CA TYR A 63 0.25 4.63 11.73
C TYR A 63 -0.83 3.82 12.48
N ARG A 64 -0.93 2.51 12.23
CA ARG A 64 -1.90 1.63 12.86
C ARG A 64 -1.26 0.29 13.11
N HIS A 65 -1.63 -0.32 14.23
CA HIS A 65 -1.35 -1.74 14.49
C HIS A 65 -2.16 -2.64 13.56
N LEU A 66 -1.65 -3.85 13.34
CA LEU A 66 -2.20 -4.89 12.47
C LEU A 66 -3.71 -5.04 12.57
N ASP A 67 -4.24 -5.21 13.78
CA ASP A 67 -5.67 -5.45 13.99
C ASP A 67 -6.54 -4.28 13.52
N ALA A 68 -6.10 -3.05 13.78
CA ALA A 68 -6.82 -1.85 13.38
C ALA A 68 -6.80 -1.69 11.85
N LEU A 69 -5.64 -1.90 11.22
CA LEU A 69 -5.51 -1.84 9.77
C LEU A 69 -6.33 -2.95 9.08
N THR A 70 -6.23 -4.18 9.58
CA THR A 70 -6.99 -5.34 9.10
C THR A 70 -8.50 -5.08 9.19
N SER A 71 -8.98 -4.52 10.31
CA SER A 71 -10.39 -4.17 10.48
C SER A 71 -10.87 -3.12 9.47
N MET A 72 -10.05 -2.10 9.18
CA MET A 72 -10.38 -1.10 8.17
C MET A 72 -10.45 -1.69 6.76
N ILE A 73 -9.48 -2.54 6.40
CA ILE A 73 -9.43 -3.21 5.10
C ILE A 73 -10.63 -4.17 4.95
N GLN A 74 -10.90 -4.99 5.98
CA GLN A 74 -12.01 -5.94 5.98
C GLN A 74 -13.34 -5.23 5.80
N ARG A 75 -13.60 -4.17 6.60
CA ARG A 75 -14.87 -3.43 6.54
C ARG A 75 -15.14 -2.83 5.16
N ALA A 76 -14.13 -2.24 4.53
CA ALA A 76 -14.27 -1.70 3.18
C ALA A 76 -14.41 -2.82 2.13
N SER A 77 -13.68 -3.92 2.29
CA SER A 77 -13.77 -5.08 1.39
C SER A 77 -15.14 -5.76 1.46
N ASP A 78 -15.70 -5.95 2.66
CA ASP A 78 -17.03 -6.53 2.89
C ASP A 78 -18.14 -5.70 2.26
N ALA A 79 -17.94 -4.38 2.19
CA ALA A 79 -18.85 -3.46 1.51
C ALA A 79 -18.64 -3.40 -0.01
N GLY A 80 -17.70 -4.18 -0.56
CA GLY A 80 -17.44 -4.31 -2.00
C GLY A 80 -16.51 -3.24 -2.60
N TYR A 81 -15.82 -2.45 -1.78
CA TYR A 81 -14.87 -1.46 -2.28
C TYR A 81 -13.53 -2.11 -2.63
N GLN A 82 -12.92 -1.67 -3.74
CA GLN A 82 -11.47 -1.86 -3.87
C GLN A 82 -10.79 -1.02 -2.77
N VAL A 83 -9.91 -1.64 -1.99
CA VAL A 83 -9.10 -0.93 -1.00
C VAL A 83 -7.73 -0.65 -1.58
N ILE A 84 -7.33 0.63 -1.48
CA ILE A 84 -6.00 1.09 -1.87
C ILE A 84 -5.29 1.62 -0.63
N ILE A 85 -4.07 1.19 -0.39
CA ILE A 85 -3.31 1.53 0.81
C ILE A 85 -2.06 2.30 0.37
N HIS A 86 -1.76 3.42 1.02
CA HIS A 86 -0.48 4.10 0.89
C HIS A 86 0.53 3.46 1.83
N ASP A 87 1.69 3.09 1.28
CA ASP A 87 2.89 2.78 2.04
C ASP A 87 4.15 3.30 1.34
N GLN A 88 5.20 3.58 2.09
CA GLN A 88 6.50 3.90 1.50
C GLN A 88 7.64 3.17 2.16
N GLY A 89 7.69 3.18 3.49
CA GLY A 89 8.74 2.50 4.24
C GLY A 89 8.53 0.99 4.31
N ASP A 90 9.62 0.25 4.52
CA ASP A 90 9.62 -1.21 4.57
C ASP A 90 8.74 -1.79 5.68
N LEU A 91 8.69 -1.15 6.86
CA LEU A 91 7.80 -1.59 7.93
C LEU A 91 6.33 -1.40 7.57
N ALA A 92 5.98 -0.28 6.92
CA ALA A 92 4.61 -0.09 6.44
C ALA A 92 4.24 -1.11 5.39
N ILE A 93 5.12 -1.38 4.41
CA ILE A 93 4.85 -2.37 3.37
C ILE A 93 4.60 -3.75 4.00
N ALA A 94 5.45 -4.17 4.94
CA ALA A 94 5.29 -5.44 5.65
C ALA A 94 3.97 -5.49 6.44
N GLU A 95 3.67 -4.46 7.24
CA GLU A 95 2.45 -4.37 8.05
C GLU A 95 1.17 -4.40 7.18
N VAL A 96 1.19 -3.71 6.04
CA VAL A 96 0.06 -3.70 5.09
C VAL A 96 -0.12 -5.07 4.44
N GLN A 97 0.97 -5.74 4.07
CA GLN A 97 0.91 -7.09 3.53
C GLN A 97 0.39 -8.10 4.59
N ASP A 98 0.78 -7.94 5.85
CA ASP A 98 0.26 -8.74 6.97
C ASP A 98 -1.24 -8.51 7.16
N ALA A 99 -1.69 -7.25 7.14
CA ALA A 99 -3.10 -6.93 7.27
C ALA A 99 -3.93 -7.46 6.09
N CYS A 100 -3.38 -7.41 4.87
CA CYS A 100 -4.00 -8.00 3.69
C CYS A 100 -4.09 -9.51 3.81
N ALA A 101 -3.02 -10.19 4.24
CA ALA A 101 -3.00 -11.64 4.44
C ALA A 101 -4.01 -12.07 5.51
N ALA A 102 -4.07 -11.35 6.62
CA ALA A 102 -5.03 -11.62 7.70
C ALA A 102 -6.49 -11.47 7.24
N MET A 103 -6.78 -10.44 6.43
CA MET A 103 -8.11 -10.20 5.86
C MET A 103 -8.49 -11.27 4.81
N LEU A 104 -7.56 -11.63 3.93
CA LEU A 104 -7.80 -12.62 2.88
C LEU A 104 -7.96 -14.04 3.44
N GLY A 105 -7.20 -14.39 4.48
CA GLY A 105 -7.07 -15.78 4.94
C GLY A 105 -6.66 -16.70 3.78
N ASP A 106 -7.37 -17.81 3.62
CA ASP A 106 -7.20 -18.73 2.48
C ASP A 106 -7.99 -18.30 1.22
N GLY A 107 -8.67 -17.15 1.28
CA GLY A 107 -9.53 -16.62 0.24
C GLY A 107 -8.78 -15.88 -0.88
N PRO A 108 -9.37 -15.80 -2.09
CA PRO A 108 -8.76 -15.06 -3.19
C PRO A 108 -8.91 -13.54 -3.03
N ASN A 109 -7.90 -12.79 -3.51
CA ASN A 109 -7.94 -11.32 -3.60
C ASN A 109 -8.84 -10.82 -4.76
N THR A 110 -10.16 -11.02 -4.63
CA THR A 110 -11.13 -10.72 -5.69
C THR A 110 -11.31 -9.24 -5.98
N LEU A 111 -11.20 -8.39 -4.95
CA LEU A 111 -11.34 -6.93 -5.05
C LEU A 111 -10.04 -6.24 -5.49
N ARG A 112 -8.98 -7.02 -5.72
CA ARG A 112 -7.67 -6.53 -6.16
C ARG A 112 -7.15 -5.42 -5.25
N LEU A 113 -6.93 -5.77 -3.97
CA LEU A 113 -6.22 -4.90 -3.03
C LEU A 113 -4.99 -4.31 -3.71
N ARG A 114 -4.78 -3.02 -3.50
CA ARG A 114 -3.69 -2.29 -4.13
C ARG A 114 -2.88 -1.57 -3.09
N ILE A 115 -1.57 -1.64 -3.25
CA ILE A 115 -0.62 -0.93 -2.44
C ILE A 115 0.05 0.13 -3.33
N ASP A 116 0.00 1.38 -2.90
CA ASP A 116 0.53 2.53 -3.62
C ASP A 116 1.87 3.00 -3.02
N HIS A 117 2.77 3.38 -3.92
CA HIS A 117 4.09 4.02 -3.76
C HIS A 117 5.28 3.07 -3.62
N ASN A 118 5.31 2.16 -2.64
CA ASN A 118 6.34 1.13 -2.52
C ASN A 118 7.77 1.67 -2.63
N VAL A 119 8.16 2.62 -1.78
CA VAL A 119 9.42 3.36 -1.98
C VAL A 119 10.64 2.55 -1.53
N PHE A 120 10.55 1.89 -0.38
CA PHE A 120 11.64 1.16 0.23
C PHE A 120 11.25 -0.31 0.48
N PRO A 121 10.99 -1.11 -0.56
CA PRO A 121 10.69 -2.52 -0.36
C PRO A 121 11.95 -3.30 0.04
N THR A 122 11.75 -4.43 0.70
CA THR A 122 12.76 -5.46 0.95
C THR A 122 12.53 -6.67 0.05
N ALA A 123 13.55 -7.52 -0.13
CA ALA A 123 13.42 -8.76 -0.91
C ALA A 123 12.24 -9.64 -0.45
N GLU A 124 11.98 -9.69 0.86
CA GLU A 124 10.83 -10.40 1.43
C GLU A 124 9.50 -9.81 0.96
N THR A 125 9.29 -8.51 1.19
CA THR A 125 8.04 -7.83 0.79
C THR A 125 7.79 -7.87 -0.72
N ILE A 126 8.85 -7.88 -1.54
CA ILE A 126 8.76 -8.04 -2.99
C ILE A 126 8.13 -9.40 -3.36
N GLY A 127 8.54 -10.49 -2.72
CA GLY A 127 8.04 -11.84 -2.99
C GLY A 127 6.54 -11.98 -2.67
N ARG A 128 6.11 -11.35 -1.57
CA ARG A 128 4.74 -11.43 -1.05
C ARG A 128 3.67 -10.84 -1.96
N TYR A 129 4.04 -9.94 -2.89
CA TYR A 129 3.09 -9.40 -3.87
C TYR A 129 2.43 -10.48 -4.73
N SER A 130 3.20 -11.46 -5.19
CA SER A 130 2.67 -12.58 -6.00
C SER A 130 1.88 -13.55 -5.15
N GLU A 131 2.31 -13.77 -3.92
CA GLU A 131 1.68 -14.69 -2.97
C GLU A 131 0.27 -14.22 -2.59
N LEU A 132 0.11 -12.92 -2.35
CA LEU A 132 -1.15 -12.30 -1.93
C LEU A 132 -2.00 -11.79 -3.12
N ASP A 133 -1.52 -11.91 -4.35
CA ASP A 133 -2.12 -11.35 -5.58
C ASP A 133 -2.48 -9.85 -5.42
N ILE A 134 -1.64 -9.11 -4.70
CA ILE A 134 -1.82 -7.67 -4.46
C ILE A 134 -1.34 -6.91 -5.71
N VAL A 135 -2.03 -5.83 -6.06
CA VAL A 135 -1.59 -4.94 -7.13
C VAL A 135 -0.57 -3.94 -6.59
N PRO A 136 0.69 -3.94 -7.04
CA PRO A 136 1.64 -2.89 -6.71
C PRO A 136 1.43 -1.66 -7.61
N VAL A 137 1.54 -0.48 -7.02
CA VAL A 137 1.74 0.79 -7.74
C VAL A 137 3.02 1.41 -7.23
N LEU A 138 3.90 1.76 -8.16
CA LEU A 138 5.22 2.30 -7.87
C LEU A 138 5.26 3.78 -8.25
N PHE A 139 6.06 4.57 -7.55
CA PHE A 139 6.48 5.85 -8.11
C PHE A 139 7.32 5.63 -9.36
N GLY A 140 7.05 6.39 -10.42
CA GLY A 140 7.90 6.40 -11.62
C GLY A 140 9.30 6.97 -11.35
N SER A 141 9.46 7.71 -10.26
CA SER A 141 10.74 8.14 -9.68
C SER A 141 10.51 8.48 -8.21
N SER A 142 11.39 7.99 -7.33
CA SER A 142 11.46 8.35 -5.91
C SER A 142 12.92 8.55 -5.50
N GLU A 143 13.16 8.98 -4.26
CA GLU A 143 14.51 9.03 -3.72
C GLU A 143 15.20 7.66 -3.82
N ALA A 144 14.51 6.56 -3.54
CA ALA A 144 15.05 5.20 -3.70
C ALA A 144 15.46 4.83 -5.15
N CYS A 145 15.02 5.59 -6.16
CA CYS A 145 15.43 5.37 -7.55
C CYS A 145 16.74 6.08 -7.93
N ARG A 146 17.32 6.90 -7.05
CA ARG A 146 18.56 7.64 -7.36
C ARG A 146 19.79 6.76 -7.10
N PRO A 147 20.61 6.47 -8.13
CA PRO A 147 21.70 5.49 -8.05
C PRO A 147 22.85 5.92 -7.13
N ASP A 148 23.02 7.22 -6.89
CA ASP A 148 24.15 7.78 -6.15
C ASP A 148 23.78 8.27 -4.74
N LEU A 149 22.60 7.92 -4.22
CA LEU A 149 22.27 8.27 -2.85
C LEU A 149 23.09 7.45 -1.86
N PRO A 150 23.65 8.07 -0.82
CA PRO A 150 24.46 7.35 0.18
C PRO A 150 23.54 6.61 1.15
N TRP A 151 22.97 5.49 0.70
CA TRP A 151 22.17 4.61 1.55
C TRP A 151 23.00 4.16 2.76
N THR A 152 22.35 4.00 3.91
CA THR A 152 22.96 3.33 5.06
C THR A 152 23.34 1.89 4.72
N ASP A 153 24.27 1.31 5.47
CA ASP A 153 24.73 -0.06 5.20
C ASP A 153 23.60 -1.08 5.29
N PHE A 154 22.62 -0.85 6.16
CA PHE A 154 21.40 -1.66 6.25
C PHE A 154 20.66 -1.72 4.90
N TYR A 155 20.30 -0.58 4.30
CA TYR A 155 19.55 -0.60 3.03
C TYR A 155 20.42 -1.01 1.84
N LYS A 156 21.75 -0.88 1.91
CA LYS A 156 22.63 -1.50 0.91
C LYS A 156 22.55 -3.03 0.94
N GLU A 157 22.32 -3.63 2.11
CA GLU A 157 22.24 -5.07 2.30
C GLU A 157 20.82 -5.64 2.14
N HIS A 158 19.81 -4.89 2.59
CA HIS A 158 18.43 -5.38 2.72
C HIS A 158 17.41 -4.66 1.83
N GLY A 159 17.74 -3.45 1.36
CA GLY A 159 16.86 -2.64 0.53
C GLY A 159 16.90 -3.08 -0.92
N GLU A 160 15.72 -3.14 -1.55
CA GLU A 160 15.57 -3.43 -2.96
C GLU A 160 15.00 -2.24 -3.72
N ARG A 161 15.06 -2.28 -5.06
CA ARG A 161 14.49 -1.19 -5.86
C ARG A 161 13.01 -1.47 -6.09
N PRO A 162 12.15 -0.44 -6.06
CA PRO A 162 10.73 -0.60 -6.38
C PRO A 162 10.47 -1.31 -7.72
N GLY A 163 11.35 -1.08 -8.71
CA GLY A 163 11.28 -1.73 -10.02
C GLY A 163 11.40 -3.26 -9.98
N ASP A 164 12.04 -3.82 -8.95
CA ASP A 164 12.26 -5.26 -8.81
C ASP A 164 10.95 -5.99 -8.49
N ILE A 165 9.95 -5.30 -7.94
CA ILE A 165 8.57 -5.81 -7.81
C ILE A 165 8.03 -6.24 -9.18
N VAL A 166 8.27 -5.48 -10.25
CA VAL A 166 7.77 -5.84 -11.59
C VAL A 166 8.44 -7.12 -12.10
N ALA A 167 9.73 -7.29 -11.82
CA ALA A 167 10.48 -8.47 -12.22
C ALA A 167 10.04 -9.73 -11.45
N ALA A 168 9.75 -9.58 -10.15
CA ALA A 168 9.26 -10.64 -9.29
C ALA A 168 7.81 -11.04 -9.57
N ASN A 169 7.02 -10.18 -10.24
CA ASN A 169 5.59 -10.36 -10.46
C ASN A 169 5.20 -10.40 -11.96
N PRO A 170 5.78 -11.29 -12.80
CA PRO A 170 5.57 -11.27 -14.26
C PRO A 170 4.11 -11.56 -14.67
N GLY A 171 3.34 -12.25 -13.82
CA GLY A 171 1.93 -12.62 -14.04
C GLY A 171 0.91 -11.52 -13.74
N SER A 172 1.34 -10.38 -13.18
CA SER A 172 0.46 -9.21 -12.91
C SER A 172 -0.07 -8.54 -14.19
N ARG A 173 0.50 -8.90 -15.36
CA ARG A 173 0.07 -8.41 -16.67
C ARG A 173 -1.28 -9.02 -17.05
N HIS A 174 -2.35 -8.26 -16.84
CA HIS A 174 -3.69 -8.47 -17.40
C HIS A 174 -4.34 -9.84 -17.14
N ARG A 175 -4.85 -10.06 -15.92
CA ARG A 175 -6.11 -10.82 -15.80
C ARG A 175 -7.23 -9.89 -16.25
N VAL A 176 -7.58 -9.94 -17.54
CA VAL A 176 -8.83 -9.35 -18.03
C VAL A 176 -9.94 -9.97 -17.19
N ALA A 177 -10.64 -9.16 -16.39
CA ALA A 177 -11.85 -9.59 -15.73
C ALA A 177 -12.80 -10.06 -16.83
N ARG A 178 -12.95 -11.38 -16.97
CA ARG A 178 -14.04 -11.95 -17.75
C ARG A 178 -15.30 -11.60 -16.98
N ARG A 179 -15.98 -10.55 -17.43
CA ARG A 179 -17.38 -10.31 -17.12
C ARG A 179 -18.23 -11.39 -17.79
#